data_AF-A0A973P0P0-F1
#
_entry.id   AF-A0A973P0P0-F1
#
_cell.length_a   1.000
_cell.length_b   1.000
_cell.length_c   1.000
_cell.angle_alpha   90.00
_cell.angle_beta   90.00
_cell.angle_gamma   90.00
#
_symmetry.space_group_name_H-M   'P 1'
#
loop_
_entity.id
_entity.type
_entity.pdbx_description
1 polymer ?
#
loop_
_entity_poly.entity_id
_entity_poly.type
_entity_poly.pdbx_seq_one_letter_code
_entity_poly.pdbx_strand_id
1 'polypeptide(L)'
;MPASEARVRTDRAGRYLAQLCNHGSQMSREATHPPRGHGGDAPPAVRHADATDTDGLIDFDGGRCTLRATAEALTLTAEADDPQNLQRIQDGIARRLERIGRRDRLTVTWQQPPPDAASGEPADEPASAAAILDVLMAPEGRADPFPLYARAHEIGPVSAIADGAFLVSGCAAVNQVLRDPGFGLPEPSGVSSADGELLSLARSILRANPPDHGRMRALIGQVFTPRRVAALQPVIEDAVDVLLDRLAYAGTGGRTADFMDQFAYQLPVTVICELLGVPASDHDKFRPLAADLTEALELSADTDLGPAAAAAARELTGYFTDLIAERRVSPRDDLIGALVAARDADDGRLTESELLANLVVLLVAGFETTTNLLGNGLAILLEHPELAAALRSGTVEISGFVEEVLRFDSPVQVTTRVAREENLHVARLPIPPGSVLILLIGAANRDPDRYCEPDSFDPTRTDVKPLSFGAGAHFCLGNGLARLEAAVAFPRLLARFPALTTAPGQHPVRRDRLVLRGYQSLPIRIADDYG
;
A
#
# COMPACT_ATOMS: atom_id res chain seq x y z
N MET A 1 26.10 13.43 20.22
CA MET A 1 25.89 14.64 21.03
C MET A 1 24.53 14.53 21.72
N PRO A 2 24.32 15.01 22.96
CA PRO A 2 22.98 15.07 23.53
C PRO A 2 22.08 15.88 22.59
N ALA A 3 20.95 15.29 22.22
CA ALA A 3 19.98 15.88 21.31
C ALA A 3 18.57 15.76 21.89
N SER A 4 17.64 16.58 21.41
CA SER A 4 16.21 16.49 21.72
C SER A 4 15.38 17.14 20.62
N GLU A 5 14.14 16.68 20.51
CA GLU A 5 13.18 17.18 19.53
C GLU A 5 11.93 17.75 20.22
N ALA A 6 11.35 18.78 19.63
CA ALA A 6 10.02 19.26 19.97
C ALA A 6 9.19 19.47 18.70
N ARG A 7 7.95 18.98 18.69
CA ARG A 7 7.00 19.19 17.58
C ARG A 7 5.82 20.05 18.01
N VAL A 8 5.69 21.23 17.41
CA VAL A 8 4.65 22.22 17.71
C VAL A 8 3.62 22.22 16.58
N ARG A 9 2.39 21.76 16.85
CA ARG A 9 1.30 21.77 15.87
C ARG A 9 0.79 23.19 15.63
N THR A 10 0.83 23.65 14.38
CA THR A 10 0.38 24.97 13.96
C THR A 10 0.26 25.05 12.44
N ASP A 11 -0.78 25.74 11.96
CA ASP A 11 -1.00 26.11 10.55
C ASP A 11 -0.10 27.28 10.08
N ARG A 12 0.77 27.79 10.96
CA ARG A 12 1.64 28.95 10.73
C ARG A 12 3.12 28.61 10.92
N ALA A 13 3.49 27.35 10.69
CA ALA A 13 4.85 26.86 10.97
C ALA A 13 5.94 27.69 10.26
N GLY A 14 5.78 27.98 8.97
CA GLY A 14 6.74 28.79 8.21
C GLY A 14 6.89 30.22 8.76
N ARG A 15 5.80 30.81 9.27
CA ARG A 15 5.85 32.12 9.93
C ARG A 15 6.68 32.06 11.22
N TYR A 16 6.49 31.03 12.03
CA TYR A 16 7.21 30.89 13.30
C TYR A 16 8.68 30.56 13.09
N LEU A 17 9.00 29.72 12.09
CA LEU A 17 10.36 29.43 11.65
C LEU A 17 11.09 30.72 11.26
N ALA A 18 10.50 31.51 10.37
CA ALA A 18 11.09 32.77 9.92
C ALA A 18 11.28 33.76 11.09
N GLN A 19 10.34 33.84 12.03
CA GLN A 19 10.45 34.72 13.20
C GLN A 19 11.55 34.29 14.19
N LEU A 20 11.76 32.99 14.36
CA LEU A 20 12.85 32.44 15.18
C LEU A 20 14.21 32.71 14.54
N CYS A 21 14.39 32.40 13.26
CA CYS A 21 15.66 32.57 12.56
C CYS A 21 16.04 34.05 12.39
N ASN A 22 15.05 34.92 12.13
CA ASN A 22 15.28 36.38 12.11
C ASN A 22 15.75 36.91 13.48
N HIS A 23 15.21 36.37 14.57
CA HIS A 23 15.66 36.75 15.91
C HIS A 23 17.09 36.26 16.18
N GLY A 24 17.43 35.03 15.78
CA GLY A 24 18.79 34.50 15.85
C GLY A 24 19.78 35.36 15.05
N SER A 25 19.40 35.77 13.84
CA SER A 25 20.19 36.66 12.99
C SER A 25 20.44 38.02 13.63
N GLN A 26 19.46 38.59 14.34
CA GLN A 26 19.61 39.83 15.10
C GLN A 26 20.59 39.65 16.26
N MET A 27 20.45 38.57 17.04
CA MET A 27 21.34 38.27 18.16
C MET A 27 22.80 38.05 17.73
N SER A 28 23.02 37.37 16.59
CA SER A 28 24.36 37.17 16.01
C SER A 28 25.03 38.50 15.62
N ARG A 29 24.27 39.47 15.09
CA ARG A 29 24.78 40.80 14.75
C ARG A 29 25.11 41.65 15.99
N GLU A 30 24.30 41.53 17.05
CA GLU A 30 24.48 42.26 18.32
C GLU A 30 25.64 41.72 19.17
N ALA A 31 26.06 40.46 18.97
CA ALA A 31 27.18 39.82 19.68
C ALA A 31 28.56 40.43 19.39
N THR A 32 28.65 41.47 18.56
CA THR A 32 29.87 42.29 18.35
C THR A 32 30.21 43.20 19.55
N HIS A 33 29.34 43.31 20.56
CA HIS A 33 29.64 43.93 21.86
C HIS A 33 29.18 43.00 23.01
N PRO A 34 30.04 42.66 23.98
CA PRO A 34 29.70 41.68 25.01
C PRO A 34 28.65 42.25 25.97
N PRO A 35 27.51 41.56 26.20
CA PRO A 35 26.58 41.96 27.24
C PRO A 35 27.19 41.70 28.62
N ARG A 36 27.11 42.71 29.50
CA ARG A 36 27.48 42.58 30.91
C ARG A 36 26.44 41.72 31.63
N GLY A 37 26.86 40.53 32.04
CA GLY A 37 26.34 39.78 33.20
C GLY A 37 24.82 39.61 33.33
N HIS A 38 24.31 38.44 32.94
CA HIS A 38 23.26 37.75 33.69
C HIS A 38 23.57 36.25 33.72
N GLY A 39 23.62 35.71 34.94
CA GLY A 39 24.09 34.35 35.21
C GLY A 39 23.18 33.25 34.66
N GLY A 40 23.78 32.08 34.45
CA GLY A 40 23.19 30.74 34.45
C GLY A 40 22.18 30.37 33.35
N ASP A 41 21.23 31.25 33.01
CA ASP A 41 19.93 30.86 32.45
C ASP A 41 19.64 31.42 31.04
N ALA A 42 20.56 32.24 30.51
CA ALA A 42 20.48 32.77 29.15
C ALA A 42 20.88 31.70 28.12
N PRO A 43 20.26 31.64 26.92
CA PRO A 43 20.73 30.76 25.85
C PRO A 43 22.20 31.10 25.49
N PRO A 44 22.97 30.15 24.94
CA PRO A 44 24.33 30.44 24.47
C PRO A 44 24.31 31.50 23.35
N ALA A 45 25.46 32.10 23.05
CA ALA A 45 25.54 33.16 22.04
C ALA A 45 25.24 32.59 20.64
N VAL A 46 24.39 33.27 19.86
CA VAL A 46 24.08 32.86 18.48
C VAL A 46 25.24 33.26 17.58
N ARG A 47 25.84 32.29 16.87
CA ARG A 47 26.92 32.51 15.91
C ARG A 47 26.36 32.83 14.53
N HIS A 48 25.38 32.05 14.09
CA HIS A 48 24.78 32.17 12.78
C HIS A 48 23.32 31.74 12.83
N ALA A 49 22.50 32.29 11.94
CA ALA A 49 21.15 31.82 11.72
C ALA A 49 20.76 32.06 10.27
N ASP A 50 20.09 31.10 9.67
CA ASP A 50 19.58 31.18 8.30
C ASP A 50 18.24 30.46 8.18
N ALA A 51 17.46 30.81 7.15
CA ALA A 51 16.15 30.23 6.89
C ALA A 51 15.80 30.22 5.39
N THR A 52 15.17 29.13 4.97
CA THR A 52 14.35 29.03 3.75
C THR A 52 12.86 29.08 4.14
N ASP A 53 11.98 28.86 3.17
CA ASP A 53 10.53 28.82 3.43
C ASP A 53 10.11 27.63 4.31
N THR A 54 10.86 26.52 4.25
CA THR A 54 10.53 25.25 4.93
C THR A 54 11.55 24.81 5.97
N ASP A 55 12.79 25.29 5.92
CA ASP A 55 13.87 24.83 6.80
C ASP A 55 14.64 26.01 7.39
N GLY A 56 15.17 25.85 8.60
CA GLY A 56 15.92 26.87 9.30
C GLY A 56 17.01 26.29 10.20
N LEU A 57 18.05 27.08 10.44
CA LEU A 57 19.16 26.73 11.31
C LEU A 57 19.49 27.91 12.21
N ILE A 58 19.68 27.65 13.50
CA ILE A 58 20.26 28.61 14.46
C ILE A 58 21.45 27.93 15.14
N ASP A 59 22.64 28.40 14.81
CA ASP A 59 23.90 27.94 15.41
C ASP A 59 24.22 28.77 16.64
N PHE A 60 24.48 28.09 17.75
CA PHE A 60 24.88 28.65 19.02
C PHE A 60 26.35 28.31 19.31
N ASP A 61 26.95 29.00 20.27
CA ASP A 61 28.23 28.58 20.83
C ASP A 61 28.02 27.30 21.65
N GLY A 62 28.57 26.17 21.18
CA GLY A 62 28.41 24.85 21.82
C GLY A 62 27.18 24.04 21.37
N GLY A 63 26.41 24.46 20.37
CA GLY A 63 25.28 23.66 19.88
C GLY A 63 24.51 24.29 18.71
N ARG A 64 23.47 23.62 18.22
CA ARG A 64 22.60 24.13 17.15
C ARG A 64 21.15 23.71 17.34
N CYS A 65 20.24 24.44 16.69
CA CYS A 65 18.83 24.10 16.59
C CYS A 65 18.40 24.17 15.13
N THR A 66 17.93 23.04 14.59
CA THR A 66 17.31 22.98 13.25
C THR A 66 15.80 23.09 13.38
N LEU A 67 15.18 23.71 12.38
CA LEU A 67 13.75 23.96 12.31
C LEU A 67 13.23 23.45 10.98
N ARG A 68 12.11 22.72 10.99
CA ARG A 68 11.40 22.31 9.77
C ARG A 68 9.93 22.64 9.87
N ALA A 69 9.43 23.41 8.91
CA ALA A 69 8.04 23.81 8.80
C ALA A 69 7.31 22.95 7.76
N THR A 70 6.17 22.41 8.17
CA THR A 70 5.18 21.80 7.28
C THR A 70 3.87 22.58 7.35
N ALA A 71 2.86 22.18 6.57
CA ALA A 71 1.54 22.81 6.62
C ALA A 71 0.88 22.73 8.01
N GLU A 72 1.27 21.76 8.85
CA GLU A 72 0.57 21.45 10.11
C GLU A 72 1.46 21.53 11.37
N ALA A 73 2.78 21.63 11.21
CA ALA A 73 3.69 21.61 12.35
C ALA A 73 5.02 22.31 12.09
N LEU A 74 5.61 22.81 13.18
CA LEU A 74 7.01 23.21 13.27
C LEU A 74 7.75 22.17 14.12
N THR A 75 8.69 21.46 13.51
CA THR A 75 9.59 20.54 14.22
C THR A 75 10.89 21.25 14.54
N LEU A 76 11.39 21.09 15.77
CA LEU A 76 12.61 21.68 16.30
C LEU A 76 13.53 20.57 16.77
N THR A 77 14.77 20.52 16.30
CA THR A 77 15.76 19.55 16.79
C THR A 77 16.96 20.31 17.33
N ALA A 78 17.22 20.17 18.62
CA ALA A 78 18.34 20.82 19.31
C ALA A 78 19.41 19.78 19.66
N GLU A 79 20.67 20.11 19.42
CA GLU A 79 21.83 19.32 19.85
C GLU A 79 22.95 20.23 20.36
N ALA A 80 23.73 19.73 21.32
CA ALA A 80 24.82 20.49 21.92
C ALA A 80 26.00 19.59 22.30
N ASP A 81 27.15 20.19 22.55
CA ASP A 81 28.36 19.52 23.02
C ASP A 81 28.19 18.87 24.41
N ASP A 82 27.38 19.48 25.28
CA ASP A 82 27.06 18.96 26.61
C ASP A 82 25.57 19.15 27.01
N PRO A 83 25.07 18.39 27.99
CA PRO A 83 23.67 18.46 28.42
C PRO A 83 23.24 19.82 29.00
N GLN A 84 24.14 20.60 29.58
CA GLN A 84 23.82 21.92 30.13
C GLN A 84 23.59 22.93 29.00
N ASN A 85 24.43 22.90 27.96
CA ASN A 85 24.22 23.71 26.76
C ASN A 85 22.95 23.29 26.02
N LEU A 86 22.66 21.99 25.92
CA LEU A 86 21.42 21.50 25.33
C LEU A 86 20.20 22.10 26.05
N GLN A 87 20.15 22.01 27.38
CA GLN A 87 19.05 22.56 28.18
C GLN A 87 18.89 24.09 27.97
N ARG A 88 20.00 24.83 27.91
CA ARG A 88 19.96 26.28 27.69
C ARG A 88 19.43 26.66 26.31
N ILE A 89 19.77 25.89 25.27
CA ILE A 89 19.23 26.06 23.91
C ILE A 89 17.73 25.76 23.91
N GLN A 90 17.33 24.64 24.50
CA GLN A 90 15.93 24.20 24.63
C GLN A 90 15.06 25.27 25.30
N ASP A 91 15.49 25.77 26.45
CA ASP A 91 14.75 26.79 27.20
C ASP A 91 14.72 28.13 26.46
N GLY A 92 15.82 28.50 25.80
CA GLY A 92 15.90 29.71 24.98
C GLY A 92 14.90 29.71 23.82
N ILE A 93 14.89 28.62 23.05
CA ILE A 93 14.00 28.44 21.90
C ILE A 93 12.54 28.32 22.36
N ALA A 94 12.25 27.51 23.38
CA ALA A 94 10.90 27.35 23.94
C ALA A 94 10.33 28.69 24.40
N ARG A 95 11.04 29.42 25.27
CA ARG A 95 10.60 30.74 25.77
C ARG A 95 10.35 31.74 24.65
N ARG A 96 11.17 31.71 23.59
CA ARG A 96 10.98 32.61 22.45
C ARG A 96 9.76 32.22 21.64
N LEU A 97 9.61 30.94 21.31
CA LEU A 97 8.52 30.42 20.49
C LEU A 97 7.16 30.59 21.19
N GLU A 98 7.08 30.29 22.49
CA GLU A 98 5.88 30.50 23.30
C GLU A 98 5.53 31.98 23.43
N ARG A 99 6.54 32.87 23.48
CA ARG A 99 6.31 34.32 23.50
C ARG A 99 5.77 34.85 22.18
N ILE A 100 6.34 34.45 21.04
CA ILE A 100 5.85 34.90 19.72
C ILE A 100 4.51 34.24 19.35
N GLY A 101 4.31 33.00 19.79
CA GLY A 101 3.09 32.20 19.61
C GLY A 101 2.05 32.35 20.72
N ARG A 102 2.18 33.33 21.61
CA ARG A 102 1.30 33.49 22.79
C ARG A 102 -0.20 33.58 22.43
N ARG A 103 -0.52 34.20 21.29
CA ARG A 103 -1.91 34.31 20.80
C ARG A 103 -2.47 32.99 20.30
N ASP A 104 -1.60 32.12 19.82
CA ASP A 104 -1.93 30.79 19.29
C ASP A 104 -1.73 29.69 20.37
N ARG A 105 -1.38 30.09 21.61
CA ARG A 105 -1.16 29.20 22.77
C ARG A 105 -0.18 28.07 22.49
N LEU A 106 0.90 28.36 21.77
CA LEU A 106 1.96 27.39 21.54
C LEU A 106 2.61 26.97 22.85
N THR A 107 2.88 25.68 22.99
CA THR A 107 3.66 25.08 24.07
C THR A 107 4.76 24.24 23.45
N VAL A 108 5.98 24.34 23.96
CA VAL A 108 7.12 23.56 23.46
C VAL A 108 7.50 22.51 24.49
N THR A 109 7.30 21.24 24.13
CA THR A 109 7.71 20.11 24.97
C THR A 109 8.85 19.36 24.28
N TRP A 110 10.02 19.39 24.87
CA TRP A 110 11.19 18.65 24.41
C TRP A 110 11.10 17.19 24.83
N GLN A 111 11.44 16.30 23.91
CA GLN A 111 11.52 14.87 24.11
C GLN A 111 12.88 14.38 23.63
N GLN A 112 13.39 13.30 24.23
CA GLN A 112 14.55 12.63 23.63
C GLN A 112 14.17 12.20 22.22
N PRO A 113 15.06 12.42 21.24
CA PRO A 113 14.81 11.94 19.90
C PRO A 113 14.72 10.41 19.97
N PRO A 114 13.92 9.74 19.11
CA PRO A 114 14.06 8.31 18.94
C PRO A 114 15.54 7.99 18.64
N PRO A 115 16.05 6.80 19.00
CA PRO A 115 17.48 6.47 18.92
C PRO A 115 18.15 6.66 17.55
N ASP A 116 17.38 6.95 16.48
CA ASP A 116 17.85 7.27 15.13
C ASP A 116 17.94 8.77 14.78
N ALA A 117 17.68 9.70 15.72
CA ALA A 117 17.70 11.14 15.44
C ALA A 117 18.93 11.90 15.99
N ALA A 118 19.91 11.20 16.56
CA ALA A 118 21.18 11.78 17.04
C ALA A 118 22.39 11.37 16.18
N SER A 119 22.24 11.46 14.86
CA SER A 119 23.35 11.62 13.91
C SER A 119 22.79 12.29 12.67
N GLY A 120 22.87 13.61 12.64
CA GLY A 120 22.78 14.40 11.42
C GLY A 120 24.15 14.51 10.75
N GLU A 121 24.77 13.38 10.47
CA GLU A 121 25.19 13.10 9.09
C GLU A 121 23.99 12.36 8.49
N PRO A 122 23.58 12.61 7.22
CA PRO A 122 22.51 11.80 6.64
C PRO A 122 22.88 10.34 6.89
N ALA A 123 22.10 9.61 7.71
CA ALA A 123 22.18 8.16 7.70
C ALA A 123 22.00 7.81 6.24
N ASP A 124 23.06 7.30 5.59
CA ASP A 124 23.17 7.16 4.13
C ASP A 124 21.77 6.86 3.56
N GLU A 125 21.09 7.90 3.06
CA GLU A 125 19.75 7.72 2.49
C GLU A 125 19.94 6.64 1.44
N PRO A 126 19.14 5.55 1.44
CA PRO A 126 19.46 4.36 0.68
C PRO A 126 19.79 4.75 -0.77
N ALA A 127 21.09 4.76 -1.06
CA ALA A 127 21.64 5.39 -2.26
C ALA A 127 21.70 4.40 -3.43
N SER A 128 21.38 3.13 -3.16
CA SER A 128 21.38 2.03 -4.11
C SER A 128 20.03 1.33 -4.10
N ALA A 129 19.71 0.65 -5.20
CA ALA A 129 18.51 -0.17 -5.28
C ALA A 129 18.48 -1.31 -4.24
N ALA A 130 19.65 -1.81 -3.83
CA ALA A 130 19.77 -2.80 -2.76
C ALA A 130 19.32 -2.23 -1.41
N ALA A 131 19.83 -1.06 -1.02
CA ALA A 131 19.46 -0.42 0.23
C ALA A 131 17.97 -0.02 0.24
N ILE A 132 17.42 0.42 -0.89
CA ILE A 132 15.98 0.70 -1.03
C ILE A 132 15.17 -0.57 -0.78
N LEU A 133 15.56 -1.68 -1.39
CA LEU A 133 14.87 -2.96 -1.21
C LEU A 133 14.96 -3.44 0.24
N ASP A 134 16.13 -3.33 0.89
CA ASP A 134 16.31 -3.73 2.28
C ASP A 134 15.34 -2.98 3.21
N VAL A 135 15.19 -1.66 3.02
CA VAL A 135 14.24 -0.85 3.81
C VAL A 135 12.79 -1.19 3.44
N LEU A 136 12.45 -1.41 2.16
CA LEU A 136 11.12 -1.87 1.75
C LEU A 136 10.74 -3.22 2.38
N MET A 137 11.73 -4.05 2.69
CA MET A 137 11.53 -5.33 3.37
C MET A 137 11.38 -5.20 4.88
N ALA A 138 11.71 -4.05 5.49
CA ALA A 138 11.52 -3.78 6.91
C ALA A 138 10.11 -3.24 7.21
N PRO A 139 9.57 -3.43 8.43
CA PRO A 139 8.23 -2.96 8.79
C PRO A 139 7.99 -1.47 8.52
N GLU A 140 9.00 -0.62 8.74
CA GLU A 140 8.91 0.83 8.54
C GLU A 140 8.75 1.18 7.05
N GLY A 141 9.51 0.54 6.16
CA GLY A 141 9.38 0.75 4.72
C GLY A 141 8.11 0.14 4.13
N ARG A 142 7.59 -0.95 4.70
CA ARG A 142 6.27 -1.50 4.32
C ARG A 142 5.13 -0.59 4.75
N ALA A 143 5.24 0.05 5.92
CA ALA A 143 4.23 0.97 6.41
C ALA A 143 4.07 2.17 5.45
N ASP A 144 5.18 2.78 5.04
CA ASP A 144 5.20 3.88 4.07
C ASP A 144 6.30 3.69 2.98
N PRO A 145 5.96 3.05 1.85
CA PRO A 145 6.94 2.76 0.80
C PRO A 145 7.13 3.93 -0.19
N PHE A 146 6.31 4.97 -0.13
CA PHE A 146 6.29 6.02 -1.17
C PHE A 146 7.56 6.87 -1.23
N PRO A 147 8.20 7.25 -0.11
CA PRO A 147 9.50 7.92 -0.14
C PRO A 147 10.58 7.07 -0.82
N LEU A 148 10.54 5.75 -0.60
CA LEU A 148 11.47 4.79 -1.21
C LEU A 148 11.21 4.64 -2.72
N TYR A 149 9.96 4.77 -3.16
CA TYR A 149 9.62 4.79 -4.58
C TYR A 149 10.13 6.04 -5.28
N ALA A 150 9.95 7.22 -4.68
CA ALA A 150 10.50 8.47 -5.20
C ALA A 150 12.03 8.37 -5.35
N ARG A 151 12.72 7.82 -4.34
CA ARG A 151 14.16 7.55 -4.40
C ARG A 151 14.52 6.54 -5.50
N ALA A 152 13.71 5.51 -5.68
CA ALA A 152 13.89 4.53 -6.75
C ALA A 152 13.73 5.15 -8.15
N HIS A 153 12.97 6.25 -8.30
CA HIS A 153 12.91 7.00 -9.55
C HIS A 153 14.16 7.86 -9.77
N GLU A 154 14.72 8.46 -8.71
CA GLU A 154 15.94 9.27 -8.79
C GLU A 154 17.17 8.49 -9.25
N ILE A 155 17.30 7.21 -8.84
CA ILE A 155 18.41 6.34 -9.27
C ILE A 155 18.22 5.81 -10.71
N GLY A 156 17.01 5.91 -11.26
CA GLY A 156 16.67 5.55 -12.63
C GLY A 156 15.63 4.42 -12.75
N PRO A 157 15.02 4.26 -13.95
CA PRO A 157 13.86 3.39 -14.17
C PRO A 157 14.15 1.89 -14.00
N VAL A 158 15.43 1.50 -14.09
CA VAL A 158 15.95 0.15 -13.88
C VAL A 158 17.30 0.27 -13.18
N SER A 159 17.46 -0.40 -12.04
CA SER A 159 18.68 -0.34 -11.24
C SER A 159 19.10 -1.74 -10.78
N ALA A 160 20.39 -2.05 -10.84
CA ALA A 160 20.91 -3.31 -10.34
C ALA A 160 20.88 -3.32 -8.80
N ILE A 161 20.39 -4.41 -8.21
CA ILE A 161 20.41 -4.67 -6.76
C ILE A 161 21.71 -5.41 -6.42
N ALA A 162 21.96 -6.50 -7.13
CA ALA A 162 23.14 -7.35 -7.03
C ALA A 162 23.33 -8.09 -8.37
N ASP A 163 24.38 -8.91 -8.49
CA ASP A 163 24.61 -9.72 -9.67
C ASP A 163 23.39 -10.61 -9.97
N GLY A 164 22.74 -10.37 -11.12
CA GLY A 164 21.56 -11.12 -11.54
C GLY A 164 20.23 -10.68 -10.91
N ALA A 165 20.16 -9.54 -10.21
CA ALA A 165 18.91 -9.00 -9.67
C ALA A 165 18.75 -7.50 -9.97
N PHE A 166 17.57 -7.10 -10.45
CA PHE A 166 17.24 -5.74 -10.84
C PHE A 166 15.96 -5.24 -10.18
N LEU A 167 15.97 -3.99 -9.76
CA LEU A 167 14.79 -3.23 -9.31
C LEU A 167 14.28 -2.41 -10.50
N VAL A 168 12.99 -2.52 -10.80
CA VAL A 168 12.34 -1.78 -11.90
C VAL A 168 11.24 -0.91 -11.32
N SER A 169 11.43 0.41 -11.35
CA SER A 169 10.57 1.42 -10.72
C SER A 169 9.83 2.30 -11.75
N GLY A 170 10.41 2.47 -12.94
CA GLY A 170 9.83 3.32 -13.99
C GLY A 170 8.63 2.66 -14.67
N CYS A 171 7.56 3.42 -14.89
CA CYS A 171 6.30 2.96 -15.45
C CYS A 171 6.47 2.32 -16.84
N ALA A 172 7.21 2.98 -17.72
CA ALA A 172 7.50 2.46 -19.06
C ALA A 172 8.31 1.15 -19.00
N ALA A 173 9.29 1.06 -18.10
CA ALA A 173 10.13 -0.11 -17.92
C ALA A 173 9.35 -1.30 -17.34
N VAL A 174 8.54 -1.07 -16.30
CA VAL A 174 7.64 -2.09 -15.74
C VAL A 174 6.66 -2.60 -16.79
N ASN A 175 5.99 -1.70 -17.53
CA ASN A 175 5.06 -2.09 -18.58
C ASN A 175 5.73 -2.84 -19.74
N GLN A 176 6.99 -2.49 -20.08
CA GLN A 176 7.78 -3.24 -21.05
C GLN A 176 7.99 -4.68 -20.56
N VAL A 177 8.54 -4.88 -19.36
CA VAL A 177 8.84 -6.20 -18.80
C VAL A 177 7.58 -7.06 -18.68
N LEU A 178 6.44 -6.48 -18.27
CA LEU A 178 5.18 -7.22 -18.14
C LEU A 178 4.61 -7.72 -19.47
N ARG A 179 4.97 -7.09 -20.60
CA ARG A 179 4.43 -7.39 -21.94
C ARG A 179 5.36 -8.24 -22.80
N ASP A 180 6.65 -8.15 -22.55
CA ASP A 180 7.67 -8.83 -23.33
C ASP A 180 7.73 -10.33 -22.94
N PRO A 181 7.46 -11.26 -23.87
CA PRO A 181 7.42 -12.69 -23.59
C PRO A 181 8.78 -13.30 -23.19
N GLY A 182 9.89 -12.59 -23.40
CA GLY A 182 11.20 -13.00 -22.94
C GLY A 182 11.34 -12.96 -21.41
N PHE A 183 10.45 -12.25 -20.71
CA PHE A 183 10.37 -12.23 -19.26
C PHE A 183 9.22 -13.12 -18.76
N GLY A 184 9.57 -14.22 -18.11
CA GLY A 184 8.59 -15.14 -17.53
C GLY A 184 8.59 -15.10 -16.00
N LEU A 185 7.89 -16.06 -15.41
CA LEU A 185 7.90 -16.30 -13.98
C LEU A 185 9.05 -17.25 -13.62
N PRO A 186 9.63 -17.14 -12.40
CA PRO A 186 10.64 -18.07 -11.93
C PRO A 186 10.09 -19.50 -11.94
N GLU A 187 10.89 -20.46 -12.39
CA GLU A 187 10.55 -21.87 -12.28
C GLU A 187 10.45 -22.24 -10.79
N PRO A 188 9.49 -23.09 -10.39
CA PRO A 188 9.35 -23.49 -9.00
C PRO A 188 10.56 -24.36 -8.61
N SER A 189 11.42 -23.84 -7.73
CA SER A 189 12.55 -24.59 -7.18
C SER A 189 12.09 -25.67 -6.21
N GLY A 190 12.70 -26.86 -6.25
CA GLY A 190 12.65 -27.81 -5.13
C GLY A 190 11.43 -28.74 -5.02
N VAL A 191 10.54 -28.82 -6.01
CA VAL A 191 9.44 -29.81 -5.98
C VAL A 191 9.99 -31.21 -6.28
N SER A 192 10.61 -31.84 -5.29
CA SER A 192 10.88 -33.27 -5.31
C SER A 192 9.54 -33.99 -5.47
N SER A 193 9.45 -34.93 -6.40
CA SER A 193 8.29 -35.79 -6.60
C SER A 193 7.91 -36.64 -5.37
N ALA A 194 8.68 -36.55 -4.28
CA ALA A 194 8.47 -37.26 -3.02
C ALA A 194 7.43 -36.61 -2.10
N ASP A 195 7.16 -35.30 -2.23
CA ASP A 195 6.06 -34.63 -1.51
C ASP A 195 4.77 -34.77 -2.33
N GLY A 196 4.32 -36.01 -2.46
CA GLY A 196 3.03 -36.34 -3.04
C GLY A 196 1.91 -35.60 -2.31
N GLU A 197 0.98 -35.06 -3.09
CA GLU A 197 -0.33 -34.53 -2.66
C GLU A 197 -0.39 -33.12 -2.03
N LEU A 198 0.73 -32.45 -1.72
CA LEU A 198 0.66 -31.04 -1.31
C LEU A 198 0.48 -30.14 -2.53
N LEU A 199 -0.58 -29.33 -2.52
CA LEU A 199 -0.89 -28.36 -3.58
C LEU A 199 0.31 -27.45 -3.83
N SER A 200 0.99 -27.65 -4.96
CA SER A 200 1.95 -26.66 -5.42
C SER A 200 1.14 -25.59 -6.16
N LEU A 201 0.92 -24.43 -5.54
CA LEU A 201 0.46 -23.21 -6.22
C LEU A 201 1.27 -22.94 -7.50
N ALA A 202 2.47 -23.52 -7.62
CA ALA A 202 3.28 -23.61 -8.83
C ALA A 202 2.51 -24.12 -10.08
N ARG A 203 1.49 -24.98 -9.92
CA ARG A 203 0.70 -25.51 -11.04
C ARG A 203 -0.49 -24.63 -11.44
N SER A 204 -0.66 -23.48 -10.79
CA SER A 204 -1.72 -22.53 -11.12
C SER A 204 -1.32 -21.60 -12.26
N ILE A 205 -2.32 -20.96 -12.87
CA ILE A 205 -2.13 -19.89 -13.86
C ILE A 205 -1.28 -18.73 -13.33
N LEU A 206 -1.24 -18.50 -12.01
CA LEU A 206 -0.44 -17.44 -11.39
C LEU A 206 1.07 -17.71 -11.49
N ARG A 207 1.48 -18.97 -11.59
CA ARG A 207 2.88 -19.42 -11.60
C ARG A 207 3.30 -20.06 -12.93
N ALA A 208 2.39 -20.17 -13.90
CA ALA A 208 2.65 -20.81 -15.18
C ALA A 208 3.26 -19.86 -16.21
N ASN A 209 4.17 -20.38 -17.05
CA ASN A 209 4.68 -19.72 -18.26
C ASN A 209 3.99 -20.29 -19.53
N PRO A 210 4.13 -19.65 -20.71
CA PRO A 210 3.74 -20.29 -21.98
C PRO A 210 4.46 -21.64 -22.22
N PRO A 211 3.79 -22.63 -22.83
CA PRO A 211 2.43 -22.56 -23.41
C PRO A 211 1.30 -22.80 -22.39
N ASP A 212 1.59 -23.37 -21.22
CA ASP A 212 0.58 -23.80 -20.25
C ASP A 212 -0.30 -22.65 -19.74
N HIS A 213 0.31 -21.50 -19.47
CA HIS A 213 -0.42 -20.30 -19.07
C HIS A 213 -1.49 -19.91 -20.09
N GLY A 214 -1.17 -19.94 -21.39
CA GLY A 214 -2.12 -19.58 -22.45
C GLY A 214 -3.31 -20.52 -22.51
N ARG A 215 -3.06 -21.83 -22.38
CA ARG A 215 -4.09 -22.88 -22.29
C ARG A 215 -5.01 -22.67 -21.09
N MET A 216 -4.46 -22.53 -19.87
CA MET A 216 -5.24 -22.30 -18.66
C MET A 216 -6.05 -21.00 -18.74
N ARG A 217 -5.41 -19.91 -19.19
CA ARG A 217 -6.05 -18.60 -19.31
C ARG A 217 -7.25 -18.61 -20.25
N ALA A 218 -7.14 -19.31 -21.38
CA ALA A 218 -8.23 -19.43 -22.33
C ALA A 218 -9.47 -20.13 -21.74
N LEU A 219 -9.28 -21.08 -20.82
CA LEU A 219 -10.37 -21.80 -20.15
C LEU A 219 -11.00 -20.93 -19.06
N ILE A 220 -10.17 -20.44 -18.14
CA ILE A 220 -10.63 -19.64 -17.00
C ILE A 220 -11.26 -18.32 -17.48
N GLY A 221 -10.69 -17.69 -18.51
CA GLY A 221 -11.18 -16.43 -19.07
C GLY A 221 -12.61 -16.49 -19.60
N GLN A 222 -13.16 -17.68 -19.90
CA GLN A 222 -14.54 -17.83 -20.37
C GLN A 222 -15.57 -17.41 -19.31
N VAL A 223 -15.21 -17.45 -18.02
CA VAL A 223 -16.12 -17.00 -16.96
C VAL A 223 -15.96 -15.53 -16.59
N PHE A 224 -14.82 -14.92 -16.92
CA PHE A 224 -14.50 -13.50 -16.65
C PHE A 224 -14.83 -12.59 -17.84
N THR A 225 -15.72 -13.02 -18.75
CA THR A 225 -16.15 -12.18 -19.87
C THR A 225 -16.94 -10.96 -19.37
N PRO A 226 -16.89 -9.81 -20.08
CA PRO A 226 -17.65 -8.62 -19.68
C PRO A 226 -19.14 -8.88 -19.45
N ARG A 227 -19.75 -9.77 -20.25
CA ARG A 227 -21.15 -10.17 -20.09
C ARG A 227 -21.41 -10.90 -18.76
N ARG A 228 -20.54 -11.85 -18.39
CA ARG A 228 -20.70 -12.61 -17.13
C ARG A 228 -20.41 -11.73 -15.93
N VAL A 229 -19.39 -10.86 -16.01
CA VAL A 229 -19.10 -9.86 -14.97
C VAL A 229 -20.29 -8.92 -14.76
N ALA A 230 -20.86 -8.38 -15.84
CA ALA A 230 -22.05 -7.51 -15.73
C ALA A 230 -23.27 -8.23 -15.13
N ALA A 231 -23.40 -9.55 -15.34
CA ALA A 231 -24.49 -10.33 -14.75
C ALA A 231 -24.36 -10.51 -13.23
N LEU A 232 -23.18 -10.24 -12.64
CA LEU A 232 -22.97 -10.24 -11.20
C LEU A 232 -23.40 -8.94 -10.52
N GLN A 233 -23.73 -7.88 -11.29
CA GLN A 233 -24.11 -6.59 -10.69
C GLN A 233 -25.24 -6.71 -9.67
N PRO A 234 -26.36 -7.44 -9.93
CA PRO A 234 -27.41 -7.60 -8.91
C PRO A 234 -26.90 -8.30 -7.63
N VAL A 235 -26.03 -9.29 -7.76
CA VAL A 235 -25.42 -9.99 -6.61
C VAL A 235 -24.58 -9.03 -5.77
N ILE A 236 -23.78 -8.19 -6.44
CA ILE A 236 -22.94 -7.19 -5.78
C ILE A 236 -23.83 -6.16 -5.08
N GLU A 237 -24.89 -5.70 -5.72
CA GLU A 237 -25.84 -4.74 -5.16
C GLU A 237 -26.53 -5.29 -3.90
N ASP A 238 -27.06 -6.51 -3.96
CA ASP A 238 -27.70 -7.18 -2.82
C ASP A 238 -26.70 -7.40 -1.68
N ALA A 239 -25.48 -7.84 -1.98
CA ALA A 239 -24.43 -8.02 -0.99
C ALA A 239 -24.05 -6.69 -0.33
N VAL A 240 -23.90 -5.62 -1.11
CA VAL A 240 -23.63 -4.28 -0.57
C VAL A 240 -24.74 -3.84 0.38
N ASP A 241 -26.01 -4.01 0.02
CA ASP A 241 -27.13 -3.59 0.88
C ASP A 241 -27.13 -4.32 2.23
N VAL A 242 -26.93 -5.64 2.22
CA VAL A 242 -26.79 -6.44 3.45
C VAL A 242 -25.61 -5.97 4.29
N LEU A 243 -24.47 -5.67 3.67
CA LEU A 243 -23.27 -5.22 4.38
C LEU A 243 -23.40 -3.80 4.92
N LEU A 244 -24.15 -2.92 4.25
CA LEU A 244 -24.50 -1.61 4.77
C LEU A 244 -25.38 -1.73 6.02
N ASP A 245 -26.36 -2.64 6.03
CA ASP A 245 -27.18 -2.90 7.22
C ASP A 245 -26.36 -3.47 8.37
N ARG A 246 -25.43 -4.40 8.08
CA ARG A 246 -24.47 -4.93 9.07
C ARG A 246 -23.60 -3.81 9.64
N LEU A 247 -23.10 -2.92 8.79
CA LEU A 247 -22.25 -1.80 9.20
C LEU A 247 -23.04 -0.80 10.07
N ALA A 248 -24.28 -0.48 9.68
CA ALA A 248 -25.18 0.36 10.48
C ALA A 248 -25.44 -0.25 11.87
N TYR A 249 -25.72 -1.55 11.92
CA TYR A 249 -25.93 -2.26 13.18
C TYR A 249 -24.69 -2.21 14.08
N ALA A 250 -23.51 -2.47 13.52
CA ALA A 250 -22.23 -2.40 14.23
C ALA A 250 -21.98 -0.98 14.81
N GLY A 251 -22.32 0.06 14.04
CA GLY A 251 -22.17 1.46 14.42
C GLY A 251 -23.23 2.01 15.40
N THR A 252 -24.31 1.27 15.67
CA THR A 252 -25.45 1.73 16.48
C THR A 252 -25.03 2.40 17.80
N GLY A 253 -25.57 3.59 18.08
CA GLY A 253 -25.30 4.35 19.30
C GLY A 253 -23.93 5.01 19.29
N GLY A 254 -23.46 5.41 18.11
CA GLY A 254 -22.14 6.02 17.89
C GLY A 254 -20.95 5.09 18.17
N ARG A 255 -21.17 3.76 18.18
CA ARG A 255 -20.09 2.79 18.37
C ARG A 255 -19.16 2.77 17.16
N THR A 256 -17.89 2.46 17.41
CA THR A 256 -16.96 2.19 16.33
C THR A 256 -17.31 0.87 15.63
N ALA A 257 -17.34 0.91 14.30
CA ALA A 257 -17.35 -0.27 13.45
C ALA A 257 -16.01 -0.38 12.71
N ASP A 258 -15.51 -1.60 12.49
CA ASP A 258 -14.35 -1.81 11.62
C ASP A 258 -14.82 -2.06 10.19
N PHE A 259 -14.48 -1.15 9.27
CA PHE A 259 -14.88 -1.28 7.86
C PHE A 259 -14.29 -2.53 7.19
N MET A 260 -13.07 -2.92 7.55
CA MET A 260 -12.43 -4.09 6.94
C MET A 260 -13.20 -5.37 7.25
N ASP A 261 -13.56 -5.54 8.52
CA ASP A 261 -14.27 -6.73 9.01
C ASP A 261 -15.73 -6.76 8.60
N GLN A 262 -16.43 -5.63 8.70
CA GLN A 262 -17.87 -5.56 8.49
C GLN A 262 -18.26 -5.43 7.02
N PHE A 263 -17.36 -4.97 6.14
CA PHE A 263 -17.67 -4.65 4.75
C PHE A 263 -16.60 -5.11 3.76
N ALA A 264 -15.38 -4.55 3.83
CA ALA A 264 -14.40 -4.67 2.74
C ALA A 264 -13.95 -6.10 2.47
N TYR A 265 -13.84 -6.93 3.50
CA TYR A 265 -13.53 -8.35 3.35
C TYR A 265 -14.73 -9.17 2.84
N GLN A 266 -15.93 -8.82 3.32
CA GLN A 266 -17.13 -9.63 3.12
C GLN A 266 -17.65 -9.54 1.68
N LEU A 267 -17.60 -8.35 1.08
CA LEU A 267 -18.12 -8.12 -0.26
C LEU A 267 -17.41 -8.99 -1.31
N PRO A 268 -16.07 -8.92 -1.46
CA PRO A 268 -15.41 -9.63 -2.55
C PRO A 268 -15.42 -11.15 -2.35
N VAL A 269 -15.42 -11.63 -1.10
CA VAL A 269 -15.58 -13.06 -0.78
C VAL A 269 -16.93 -13.56 -1.26
N THR A 270 -18.00 -12.79 -1.00
CA THR A 270 -19.35 -13.17 -1.42
C THR A 270 -19.44 -13.25 -2.94
N VAL A 271 -18.87 -12.26 -3.63
CA VAL A 271 -18.91 -12.16 -5.09
C VAL A 271 -18.10 -13.27 -5.76
N ILE A 272 -16.88 -13.54 -5.30
CA ILE A 272 -16.07 -14.63 -5.89
C ILE A 272 -16.64 -16.01 -5.58
N CYS A 273 -17.21 -16.21 -4.39
CA CYS A 273 -17.85 -17.47 -4.05
C CYS A 273 -19.09 -17.72 -4.91
N GLU A 274 -19.91 -16.71 -5.17
CA GLU A 274 -21.03 -16.81 -6.12
C GLU A 274 -20.52 -17.18 -7.52
N LEU A 275 -19.47 -16.51 -8.01
CA LEU A 275 -18.87 -16.84 -9.32
C LEU A 275 -18.36 -18.28 -9.38
N LEU A 276 -17.75 -18.77 -8.30
CA LEU A 276 -17.23 -20.14 -8.19
C LEU A 276 -18.34 -21.18 -7.99
N GLY A 277 -19.50 -20.80 -7.47
CA GLY A 277 -20.55 -21.73 -7.03
C GLY A 277 -20.29 -22.31 -5.64
N VAL A 278 -19.56 -21.59 -4.79
CA VAL A 278 -19.28 -21.96 -3.40
C VAL A 278 -20.49 -21.60 -2.52
N PRO A 279 -20.97 -22.50 -1.64
CA PRO A 279 -22.09 -22.21 -0.76
C PRO A 279 -21.84 -21.07 0.23
N ALA A 280 -22.84 -20.22 0.44
CA ALA A 280 -22.80 -19.07 1.36
C ALA A 280 -22.41 -19.43 2.80
N SER A 281 -22.76 -20.63 3.27
CA SER A 281 -22.43 -21.13 4.61
C SER A 281 -20.92 -21.32 4.85
N ASP A 282 -20.12 -21.35 3.80
CA ASP A 282 -18.69 -21.63 3.86
C ASP A 282 -17.81 -20.37 3.77
N HIS A 283 -18.38 -19.20 3.44
CA HIS A 283 -17.62 -17.97 3.15
C HIS A 283 -16.68 -17.57 4.30
N ASP A 284 -17.13 -17.68 5.55
CA ASP A 284 -16.35 -17.29 6.73
C ASP A 284 -15.09 -18.15 6.94
N LYS A 285 -15.02 -19.35 6.35
CA LYS A 285 -13.87 -20.26 6.46
C LYS A 285 -12.64 -19.70 5.73
N PHE A 286 -12.84 -18.93 4.67
CA PHE A 286 -11.76 -18.61 3.73
C PHE A 286 -10.84 -17.48 4.20
N ARG A 287 -11.27 -16.65 5.15
CA ARG A 287 -10.48 -15.50 5.62
C ARG A 287 -9.11 -15.88 6.17
N PRO A 288 -9.05 -16.72 7.23
CA PRO A 288 -7.76 -17.12 7.77
C PRO A 288 -6.94 -17.89 6.73
N LEU A 289 -7.56 -18.77 5.95
CA LEU A 289 -6.87 -19.59 4.95
C LEU A 289 -6.19 -18.75 3.86
N ALA A 290 -6.86 -17.70 3.38
CA ALA A 290 -6.26 -16.78 2.41
C ALA A 290 -5.17 -15.90 3.02
N ALA A 291 -5.35 -15.43 4.26
CA ALA A 291 -4.31 -14.64 4.94
C ALA A 291 -3.01 -15.45 5.11
N ASP A 292 -3.12 -16.73 5.44
CA ASP A 292 -1.99 -17.65 5.54
C ASP A 292 -1.37 -17.96 4.18
N LEU A 293 -2.17 -18.16 3.13
CA LEU A 293 -1.66 -18.47 1.79
C LEU A 293 -0.94 -17.30 1.14
N THR A 294 -1.39 -16.08 1.40
CA THR A 294 -0.86 -14.88 0.73
C THR A 294 0.43 -14.38 1.34
N GLU A 295 0.78 -14.87 2.53
CA GLU A 295 2.14 -14.82 3.06
C GLU A 295 3.17 -15.38 2.08
N ALA A 296 2.82 -16.44 1.33
CA ALA A 296 3.69 -17.05 0.34
C ALA A 296 3.91 -16.21 -0.92
N LEU A 297 3.22 -15.07 -1.04
CA LEU A 297 3.43 -14.10 -2.12
C LEU A 297 4.49 -13.06 -1.77
N GLU A 298 4.80 -12.86 -0.47
CA GLU A 298 5.81 -11.90 -0.03
C GLU A 298 7.19 -12.23 -0.60
N LEU A 299 8.03 -11.20 -0.76
CA LEU A 299 9.41 -11.39 -1.20
C LEU A 299 10.20 -12.07 -0.07
N SER A 300 10.36 -13.39 -0.13
CA SER A 300 11.17 -14.14 0.84
C SER A 300 12.38 -14.77 0.15
N ALA A 301 13.48 -14.88 0.90
CA ALA A 301 14.62 -15.71 0.49
C ALA A 301 14.31 -17.21 0.61
N ASP A 302 13.37 -17.58 1.49
CA ASP A 302 12.89 -18.95 1.65
C ASP A 302 11.77 -19.23 0.64
N THR A 303 12.01 -20.20 -0.24
CA THR A 303 11.07 -20.59 -1.31
C THR A 303 10.00 -21.58 -0.86
N ASP A 304 10.09 -22.09 0.37
CA ASP A 304 9.14 -23.06 0.91
C ASP A 304 7.95 -22.37 1.57
N LEU A 305 6.76 -22.92 1.36
CA LEU A 305 5.56 -22.49 2.07
C LEU A 305 5.78 -22.69 3.58
N GLY A 306 5.63 -21.61 4.36
CA GLY A 306 5.59 -21.72 5.81
C GLY A 306 4.51 -22.72 6.27
N PRO A 307 4.63 -23.31 7.48
CA PRO A 307 3.72 -24.36 7.94
C PRO A 307 2.23 -23.99 7.90
N ALA A 308 1.91 -22.71 8.20
CA ALA A 308 0.56 -22.18 8.12
C ALA A 308 0.04 -22.13 6.69
N ALA A 309 0.81 -21.55 5.76
CA ALA A 309 0.47 -21.49 4.34
C ALA A 309 0.28 -22.90 3.73
N ALA A 310 1.14 -23.85 4.11
CA ALA A 310 1.03 -25.25 3.69
C ALA A 310 -0.23 -25.94 4.25
N ALA A 311 -0.62 -25.64 5.49
CA ALA A 311 -1.86 -26.16 6.10
C ALA A 311 -3.10 -25.57 5.41
N ALA A 312 -3.13 -24.26 5.19
CA ALA A 312 -4.21 -23.58 4.48
C ALA A 312 -4.36 -24.09 3.05
N ALA A 313 -3.24 -24.35 2.35
CA ALA A 313 -3.24 -24.98 1.03
C ALA A 313 -3.92 -26.35 1.06
N ARG A 314 -3.59 -27.22 2.03
CA ARG A 314 -4.23 -28.55 2.17
C ARG A 314 -5.72 -28.43 2.42
N GLU A 315 -6.13 -27.55 3.32
CA GLU A 315 -7.53 -27.39 3.68
C GLU A 315 -8.39 -26.93 2.49
N LEU A 316 -7.94 -25.89 1.77
CA LEU A 316 -8.64 -25.44 0.56
C LEU A 316 -8.63 -26.50 -0.55
N THR A 317 -7.56 -27.27 -0.67
CA THR A 317 -7.48 -28.38 -1.65
C THR A 317 -8.51 -29.46 -1.33
N GLY A 318 -8.61 -29.88 -0.07
CA GLY A 318 -9.60 -30.84 0.39
C GLY A 318 -11.01 -30.33 0.10
N TYR A 319 -11.28 -29.08 0.47
CA TYR A 319 -12.56 -28.43 0.21
C TYR A 319 -12.96 -28.44 -1.27
N PHE A 320 -12.06 -28.01 -2.17
CA PHE A 320 -12.36 -28.01 -3.60
C PHE A 320 -12.41 -29.41 -4.21
N THR A 321 -11.69 -30.38 -3.64
CA THR A 321 -11.79 -31.79 -4.05
C THR A 321 -13.21 -32.32 -3.80
N ASP A 322 -13.75 -32.06 -2.61
CA ASP A 322 -15.11 -32.46 -2.25
C ASP A 322 -16.15 -31.74 -3.14
N LEU A 323 -15.96 -30.44 -3.38
CA LEU A 323 -16.88 -29.65 -4.20
C LEU A 323 -16.85 -30.05 -5.68
N ILE A 324 -15.68 -30.39 -6.22
CA ILE A 324 -15.53 -30.97 -7.57
C ILE A 324 -16.26 -32.32 -7.65
N ALA A 325 -16.09 -33.19 -6.64
CA ALA A 325 -16.76 -34.48 -6.61
C ALA A 325 -18.29 -34.32 -6.58
N GLU A 326 -18.81 -33.35 -5.80
CA GLU A 326 -20.23 -32.98 -5.81
C GLU A 326 -20.67 -32.54 -7.21
N ARG A 327 -19.90 -31.66 -7.88
CA ARG A 327 -20.24 -31.14 -9.22
C ARG A 327 -20.20 -32.19 -10.32
N ARG A 328 -19.36 -33.24 -10.18
CA ARG A 328 -19.37 -34.40 -11.09
C ARG A 328 -20.66 -35.22 -10.95
N VAL A 329 -21.21 -35.32 -9.74
CA VAL A 329 -22.47 -36.05 -9.47
C VAL A 329 -23.70 -35.20 -9.78
N SER A 330 -23.66 -33.91 -9.47
CA SER A 330 -24.74 -32.94 -9.64
C SER A 330 -24.22 -31.68 -10.35
N PRO A 331 -24.13 -31.71 -11.70
CA PRO A 331 -23.60 -30.59 -12.48
C PRO A 331 -24.43 -29.32 -12.31
N ARG A 332 -23.73 -28.19 -12.23
CA ARG A 332 -24.33 -26.84 -12.17
C ARG A 332 -23.67 -25.96 -13.23
N ASP A 333 -24.38 -24.93 -13.69
CA ASP A 333 -23.85 -23.94 -14.63
C ASP A 333 -23.09 -22.82 -13.87
N ASP A 334 -22.05 -23.22 -13.12
CA ASP A 334 -21.14 -22.34 -12.38
C ASP A 334 -19.69 -22.51 -12.90
N LEU A 335 -18.74 -21.70 -12.42
CA LEU A 335 -17.34 -21.79 -12.86
C LEU A 335 -16.73 -23.17 -12.55
N ILE A 336 -17.00 -23.75 -11.37
CA ILE A 336 -16.49 -25.09 -11.05
C ILE A 336 -17.05 -26.11 -12.04
N GLY A 337 -18.35 -26.10 -12.31
CA GLY A 337 -18.98 -26.98 -13.30
C GLY A 337 -18.36 -26.83 -14.69
N ALA A 338 -18.10 -25.59 -15.13
CA ALA A 338 -17.45 -25.32 -16.41
C ALA A 338 -16.00 -25.84 -16.47
N LEU A 339 -15.21 -25.67 -15.40
CA LEU A 339 -13.84 -26.16 -15.34
C LEU A 339 -13.76 -27.70 -15.20
N VAL A 340 -14.69 -28.31 -14.46
CA VAL A 340 -14.84 -29.77 -14.37
C VAL A 340 -15.17 -30.33 -15.75
N ALA A 341 -16.14 -29.77 -16.46
CA ALA A 341 -16.46 -30.17 -17.83
C ALA A 341 -15.28 -29.98 -18.79
N ALA A 342 -14.47 -28.93 -18.60
CA ALA A 342 -13.27 -28.71 -19.40
C ALA A 342 -12.15 -29.71 -19.11
N ARG A 343 -12.02 -30.13 -17.85
CA ARG A 343 -11.08 -31.17 -17.39
C ARG A 343 -11.46 -32.55 -17.92
N ASP A 344 -12.74 -32.88 -17.82
CA ASP A 344 -13.27 -34.22 -18.14
C ASP A 344 -13.55 -34.40 -19.65
N ALA A 345 -13.29 -33.38 -20.48
CA ALA A 345 -13.29 -33.51 -21.93
C ALA A 345 -12.11 -34.37 -22.44
N ASP A 346 -12.35 -35.18 -23.48
CA ASP A 346 -11.37 -36.12 -24.08
C ASP A 346 -10.11 -35.45 -24.70
N ASP A 347 -10.01 -34.12 -24.64
CA ASP A 347 -8.88 -33.34 -25.15
C ASP A 347 -7.86 -32.94 -24.08
N GLY A 348 -8.10 -33.30 -22.80
CA GLY A 348 -7.11 -33.15 -21.72
C GLY A 348 -6.68 -31.71 -21.45
N ARG A 349 -7.57 -30.73 -21.68
CA ARG A 349 -7.27 -29.28 -21.62
C ARG A 349 -6.81 -28.77 -20.26
N LEU A 350 -7.09 -29.48 -19.18
CA LEU A 350 -6.65 -29.17 -17.82
C LEU A 350 -6.30 -30.48 -17.11
N THR A 351 -5.34 -30.51 -16.21
CA THR A 351 -5.10 -31.67 -15.30
C THR A 351 -5.87 -31.50 -13.99
N GLU A 352 -6.02 -32.58 -13.20
CA GLU A 352 -6.71 -32.50 -11.90
C GLU A 352 -5.99 -31.54 -10.94
N SER A 353 -4.65 -31.61 -10.91
CA SER A 353 -3.84 -30.71 -10.10
C SER A 353 -3.94 -29.26 -10.56
N GLU A 354 -4.00 -29.01 -11.88
CA GLU A 354 -4.21 -27.66 -12.41
C GLU A 354 -5.60 -27.15 -12.06
N LEU A 355 -6.65 -27.98 -12.14
CA LEU A 355 -8.00 -27.63 -11.75
C LEU A 355 -8.05 -27.16 -10.28
N LEU A 356 -7.56 -28.00 -9.36
CA LEU A 356 -7.53 -27.69 -7.94
C LEU A 356 -6.70 -26.43 -7.65
N ALA A 357 -5.48 -26.34 -8.20
CA ALA A 357 -4.60 -25.19 -7.97
C ALA A 357 -5.20 -23.88 -8.48
N ASN A 358 -5.89 -23.92 -9.62
CA ASN A 358 -6.56 -22.74 -10.16
C ASN A 358 -7.79 -22.34 -9.35
N LEU A 359 -8.59 -23.27 -8.83
CA LEU A 359 -9.73 -22.93 -7.95
C LEU A 359 -9.28 -22.25 -6.67
N VAL A 360 -8.21 -22.76 -6.03
CA VAL A 360 -7.61 -22.15 -4.84
C VAL A 360 -7.12 -20.74 -5.14
N VAL A 361 -6.37 -20.55 -6.24
CA VAL A 361 -5.86 -19.22 -6.62
C VAL A 361 -6.98 -18.26 -6.98
N LEU A 362 -8.01 -18.70 -7.71
CA LEU A 362 -9.13 -17.85 -8.09
C LEU A 362 -9.92 -17.36 -6.87
N LEU A 363 -10.12 -18.23 -5.88
CA LEU A 363 -10.73 -17.86 -4.61
C LEU A 363 -9.91 -16.76 -3.92
N VAL A 364 -8.64 -17.05 -3.61
CA VAL A 364 -7.78 -16.16 -2.81
C VAL A 364 -7.49 -14.84 -3.53
N ALA A 365 -7.05 -14.91 -4.80
CA ALA A 365 -6.73 -13.72 -5.59
C ALA A 365 -7.98 -12.88 -5.92
N GLY A 366 -9.16 -13.52 -5.94
CA GLY A 366 -10.42 -12.87 -6.27
C GLY A 366 -10.93 -11.90 -5.21
N PHE A 367 -10.62 -12.13 -3.93
CA PHE A 367 -11.14 -11.26 -2.87
C PHE A 367 -10.11 -10.37 -2.17
N GLU A 368 -8.86 -10.82 -2.01
CA GLU A 368 -7.94 -10.07 -1.13
C GLU A 368 -7.51 -8.73 -1.74
N THR A 369 -7.25 -8.72 -3.06
CA THR A 369 -6.87 -7.48 -3.76
C THR A 369 -8.03 -6.48 -3.81
N THR A 370 -9.27 -6.93 -4.01
CA THR A 370 -10.47 -6.08 -3.97
C THR A 370 -10.78 -5.59 -2.55
N THR A 371 -10.54 -6.43 -1.53
CA THR A 371 -10.62 -6.01 -0.11
C THR A 371 -9.71 -4.80 0.15
N ASN A 372 -8.47 -4.89 -0.34
CA ASN A 372 -7.49 -3.81 -0.23
C ASN A 372 -7.91 -2.57 -1.04
N LEU A 373 -8.46 -2.74 -2.25
CA LEU A 373 -9.00 -1.63 -3.05
C LEU A 373 -10.08 -0.85 -2.29
N LEU A 374 -11.04 -1.56 -1.70
CA LEU A 374 -12.14 -0.97 -0.94
C LEU A 374 -11.61 -0.25 0.32
N GLY A 375 -10.71 -0.91 1.07
CA GLY A 375 -10.09 -0.33 2.26
C GLY A 375 -9.26 0.91 1.97
N ASN A 376 -8.39 0.86 0.96
CA ASN A 376 -7.54 1.97 0.55
C ASN A 376 -8.39 3.15 0.05
N GLY A 377 -9.41 2.87 -0.76
CA GLY A 377 -10.32 3.91 -1.25
C GLY A 377 -11.12 4.57 -0.13
N LEU A 378 -11.61 3.82 0.86
CA LEU A 378 -12.29 4.43 2.00
C LEU A 378 -11.34 5.28 2.84
N ALA A 379 -10.11 4.82 3.09
CA ALA A 379 -9.14 5.61 3.84
C ALA A 379 -8.89 6.97 3.18
N ILE A 380 -8.73 7.01 1.86
CA ILE A 380 -8.60 8.26 1.08
C ILE A 380 -9.84 9.15 1.24
N LEU A 381 -11.05 8.58 1.16
CA LEU A 381 -12.29 9.35 1.34
C LEU A 381 -12.46 9.92 2.74
N LEU A 382 -11.92 9.25 3.76
CA LEU A 382 -11.94 9.73 5.15
C LEU A 382 -10.93 10.86 5.38
N GLU A 383 -9.83 10.87 4.65
CA GLU A 383 -8.84 11.96 4.65
C GLU A 383 -9.31 13.18 3.82
N HIS A 384 -10.20 12.95 2.85
CA HIS A 384 -10.73 13.96 1.92
C HIS A 384 -12.28 14.03 1.91
N PRO A 385 -12.93 14.60 2.96
CA PRO A 385 -14.40 14.66 3.04
C PRO A 385 -15.07 15.41 1.87
N GLU A 386 -14.38 16.39 1.28
CA GLU A 386 -14.81 17.12 0.09
C GLU A 386 -14.95 16.20 -1.14
N LEU A 387 -14.08 15.20 -1.25
CA LEU A 387 -14.14 14.21 -2.32
C LEU A 387 -15.33 13.28 -2.13
N ALA A 388 -15.61 12.85 -0.89
CA ALA A 388 -16.81 12.08 -0.58
C ALA A 388 -18.09 12.86 -0.96
N ALA A 389 -18.13 14.18 -0.71
CA ALA A 389 -19.24 15.03 -1.15
C ALA A 389 -19.33 15.16 -2.69
N ALA A 390 -18.19 15.27 -3.37
CA ALA A 390 -18.12 15.36 -4.83
C ALA A 390 -18.63 14.06 -5.50
N LEU A 391 -18.28 12.90 -4.97
CA LEU A 391 -18.80 11.60 -5.43
C LEU A 391 -20.31 11.46 -5.22
N ARG A 392 -20.83 11.85 -4.04
CA ARG A 392 -22.28 11.81 -3.78
C ARG A 392 -23.08 12.72 -4.71
N SER A 393 -22.54 13.89 -5.05
CA SER A 393 -23.20 14.84 -5.95
C SER A 393 -23.04 14.47 -7.43
N GLY A 394 -22.19 13.51 -7.77
CA GLY A 394 -21.85 13.17 -9.15
C GLY A 394 -20.94 14.19 -9.84
N THR A 395 -20.29 15.09 -9.10
CA THR A 395 -19.32 16.04 -9.67
C THR A 395 -18.02 15.34 -10.05
N VAL A 396 -17.65 14.30 -9.29
CA VAL A 396 -16.56 13.38 -9.64
C VAL A 396 -17.19 12.05 -10.02
N GLU A 397 -16.78 11.51 -11.17
CA GLU A 397 -17.22 10.20 -11.64
C GLU A 397 -16.59 9.10 -10.79
N ILE A 398 -17.41 8.12 -10.39
CA ILE A 398 -16.93 6.98 -9.59
C ILE A 398 -15.84 6.18 -10.30
N SER A 399 -15.90 6.10 -11.63
CA SER A 399 -14.87 5.44 -12.43
C SER A 399 -13.52 6.14 -12.33
N GLY A 400 -13.49 7.47 -12.37
CA GLY A 400 -12.27 8.27 -12.19
C GLY A 400 -11.67 8.09 -10.80
N PHE A 401 -12.51 8.08 -9.76
CA PHE A 401 -12.07 7.78 -8.40
C PHE A 401 -11.47 6.39 -8.26
N VAL A 402 -12.13 5.34 -8.79
CA VAL A 402 -11.62 3.96 -8.70
C VAL A 402 -10.29 3.80 -9.43
N GLU A 403 -10.13 4.36 -10.64
CA GLU A 403 -8.84 4.33 -11.35
C GLU A 403 -7.75 5.07 -10.57
N GLU A 404 -8.08 6.21 -9.95
CA GLU A 404 -7.10 6.97 -9.18
C GLU A 404 -6.74 6.27 -7.86
N VAL A 405 -7.65 5.55 -7.19
CA VAL A 405 -7.30 4.70 -6.04
C VAL A 405 -6.34 3.58 -6.48
N LEU A 406 -6.66 2.90 -7.58
CA LEU A 406 -5.81 1.85 -8.13
C LEU A 406 -4.41 2.38 -8.44
N ARG A 407 -4.30 3.59 -9.00
CA ARG A 407 -3.03 4.26 -9.24
C ARG A 407 -2.33 4.63 -7.93
N PHE A 408 -2.99 5.43 -7.11
CA PHE A 408 -2.41 6.12 -5.98
C PHE A 408 -2.00 5.17 -4.86
N ASP A 409 -2.87 4.27 -4.42
CA ASP A 409 -2.60 3.32 -3.33
C ASP A 409 -2.93 1.89 -3.77
N SER A 410 -2.12 1.41 -4.74
CA SER A 410 -2.33 0.13 -5.43
C SER A 410 -2.45 -1.05 -4.46
N PRO A 411 -3.47 -1.92 -4.59
CA PRO A 411 -3.56 -3.16 -3.82
C PRO A 411 -2.38 -4.10 -4.00
N VAL A 412 -1.77 -4.11 -5.19
CA VAL A 412 -0.57 -4.89 -5.52
C VAL A 412 0.59 -3.92 -5.73
N GLN A 413 1.62 -4.03 -4.90
CA GLN A 413 2.77 -3.13 -4.94
C GLN A 413 3.95 -3.72 -5.70
N VAL A 414 4.12 -5.04 -5.67
CA VAL A 414 5.29 -5.72 -6.26
C VAL A 414 4.89 -6.99 -7.00
N THR A 415 5.59 -7.27 -8.10
CA THR A 415 5.60 -8.59 -8.75
C THR A 415 7.01 -8.89 -9.25
N THR A 416 7.31 -10.13 -9.62
CA THR A 416 8.64 -10.54 -10.09
C THR A 416 8.60 -11.19 -11.46
N ARG A 417 9.69 -11.05 -12.22
CA ARG A 417 9.94 -11.77 -13.47
C ARG A 417 11.36 -12.31 -13.50
N VAL A 418 11.61 -13.28 -14.37
CA VAL A 418 12.93 -13.80 -14.70
C VAL A 418 13.16 -13.64 -16.19
N ALA A 419 14.34 -13.15 -16.56
CA ALA A 419 14.80 -13.12 -17.95
C ALA A 419 15.04 -14.55 -18.46
N ARG A 420 14.34 -14.98 -19.51
CA ARG A 420 14.41 -16.37 -20.04
C ARG A 420 15.17 -16.46 -21.36
N GLU A 421 15.44 -15.33 -22.00
CA GLU A 421 16.06 -15.25 -23.32
C GLU A 421 17.35 -14.43 -23.28
N GLU A 422 18.21 -14.62 -24.28
CA GLU A 422 19.39 -13.79 -24.50
C GLU A 422 19.02 -12.43 -25.12
N ASN A 423 19.88 -11.43 -24.95
CA ASN A 423 19.75 -10.10 -25.54
C ASN A 423 18.50 -9.30 -25.13
N LEU A 424 17.91 -9.63 -23.97
CA LEU A 424 16.86 -8.81 -23.38
C LEU A 424 17.43 -7.49 -22.87
N HIS A 425 16.67 -6.41 -23.07
CA HIS A 425 17.03 -5.08 -22.60
C HIS A 425 15.81 -4.41 -21.97
N VAL A 426 16.00 -3.67 -20.88
CA VAL A 426 14.96 -2.84 -20.27
C VAL A 426 15.52 -1.44 -20.09
N ALA A 427 14.82 -0.42 -20.60
CA ALA A 427 15.34 0.96 -20.61
C ALA A 427 16.76 1.10 -21.19
N ARG A 428 17.12 0.27 -22.19
CA ARG A 428 18.45 0.13 -22.82
C ARG A 428 19.52 -0.55 -21.95
N LEU A 429 19.20 -0.99 -20.75
CA LEU A 429 20.10 -1.80 -19.92
C LEU A 429 20.01 -3.28 -20.33
N PRO A 430 21.12 -3.95 -20.65
CA PRO A 430 21.11 -5.38 -20.95
C PRO A 430 20.75 -6.18 -19.69
N ILE A 431 19.83 -7.13 -19.83
CA ILE A 431 19.40 -8.03 -18.77
C ILE A 431 19.86 -9.44 -19.10
N PRO A 432 20.84 -9.99 -18.38
CA PRO A 432 21.32 -11.35 -18.60
C PRO A 432 20.21 -12.39 -18.37
N PRO A 433 20.18 -13.50 -19.14
CA PRO A 433 19.32 -14.64 -18.83
C PRO A 433 19.48 -15.12 -17.39
N GLY A 434 18.39 -15.56 -16.78
CA GLY A 434 18.34 -15.97 -15.38
C GLY A 434 18.23 -14.82 -14.38
N SER A 435 18.38 -13.57 -14.81
CA SER A 435 18.25 -12.42 -13.91
C SER A 435 16.82 -12.28 -13.39
N VAL A 436 16.68 -11.98 -12.10
CA VAL A 436 15.41 -11.65 -11.44
C VAL A 436 15.15 -10.15 -11.56
N LEU A 437 13.93 -9.80 -11.92
CA LEU A 437 13.45 -8.42 -11.97
C LEU A 437 12.33 -8.25 -10.95
N ILE A 438 12.55 -7.38 -9.97
CA ILE A 438 11.56 -6.96 -8.98
C ILE A 438 10.87 -5.71 -9.54
N LEU A 439 9.60 -5.86 -9.91
CA LEU A 439 8.80 -4.80 -10.52
C LEU A 439 7.98 -4.09 -9.45
N LEU A 440 8.33 -2.84 -9.15
CA LEU A 440 7.60 -2.00 -8.21
C LEU A 440 6.38 -1.39 -8.92
N ILE A 441 5.26 -2.10 -8.90
CA ILE A 441 3.96 -1.64 -9.45
C ILE A 441 3.52 -0.34 -8.76
N GLY A 442 3.70 -0.24 -7.44
CA GLY A 442 3.40 0.98 -6.68
C GLY A 442 4.20 2.18 -7.15
N ALA A 443 5.53 2.01 -7.31
CA ALA A 443 6.41 3.06 -7.84
C ALA A 443 6.03 3.42 -9.28
N ALA A 444 5.78 2.43 -10.14
CA ALA A 444 5.38 2.66 -11.52
C ALA A 444 4.07 3.46 -11.65
N ASN A 445 3.14 3.30 -10.70
CA ASN A 445 1.91 4.08 -10.66
C ASN A 445 2.09 5.51 -10.13
N ARG A 446 3.25 5.81 -9.55
CA ARG A 446 3.64 7.14 -9.08
C ARG A 446 4.87 7.69 -9.79
N ASP A 447 5.15 7.19 -10.97
CA ASP A 447 6.28 7.64 -11.78
C ASP A 447 6.05 9.08 -12.29
N PRO A 448 6.91 10.06 -11.95
CA PRO A 448 6.80 11.43 -12.44
C PRO A 448 6.98 11.57 -13.96
N ASP A 449 7.63 10.61 -14.63
CA ASP A 449 7.73 10.59 -16.09
C ASP A 449 6.39 10.20 -16.76
N ARG A 450 5.48 9.56 -16.01
CA ARG A 450 4.14 9.17 -16.50
C ARG A 450 3.04 10.10 -16.00
N TYR A 451 3.09 10.53 -14.74
CA TYR A 451 2.02 11.27 -14.09
C TYR A 451 2.55 12.60 -13.53
N CYS A 452 1.92 13.71 -13.91
CA CYS A 452 2.19 15.01 -13.27
C CYS A 452 1.70 14.99 -11.82
N GLU A 453 2.50 15.51 -10.88
CA GLU A 453 2.19 15.50 -9.44
C GLU A 453 1.73 14.10 -8.97
N PRO A 454 2.59 13.07 -9.12
CA PRO A 454 2.19 11.68 -8.93
C PRO A 454 1.75 11.34 -7.49
N ASP A 455 2.25 12.11 -6.51
CA ASP A 455 1.93 11.98 -5.09
C ASP A 455 0.70 12.78 -4.66
N SER A 456 0.00 13.42 -5.61
CA SER A 456 -1.32 14.02 -5.36
C SER A 456 -2.43 13.10 -5.85
N PHE A 457 -3.45 12.92 -5.01
CA PHE A 457 -4.67 12.19 -5.38
C PHE A 457 -5.59 13.10 -6.20
N ASP A 458 -5.77 12.80 -7.48
CA ASP A 458 -6.66 13.55 -8.37
C ASP A 458 -7.59 12.59 -9.15
N PRO A 459 -8.86 12.43 -8.74
CA PRO A 459 -9.81 11.55 -9.42
C PRO A 459 -10.31 12.10 -10.75
N THR A 460 -9.92 13.35 -11.11
CA THR A 460 -10.25 13.98 -12.39
C THR A 460 -9.12 13.88 -13.41
N ARG A 461 -7.99 13.28 -13.02
CA ARG A 461 -6.84 13.04 -13.87
C ARG A 461 -7.28 12.35 -15.16
N THR A 462 -6.77 12.83 -16.28
CA THR A 462 -7.05 12.23 -17.61
C THR A 462 -6.00 11.18 -17.97
N ASP A 463 -6.37 10.18 -18.77
CA ASP A 463 -5.48 9.08 -19.21
C ASP A 463 -4.85 8.26 -18.05
N VAL A 464 -5.57 8.09 -16.95
CA VAL A 464 -5.17 7.19 -15.84
C VAL A 464 -5.21 5.75 -16.33
N LYS A 465 -4.03 5.12 -16.36
CA LYS A 465 -3.86 3.71 -16.81
C LYS A 465 -2.89 3.03 -15.86
N PRO A 466 -3.32 2.73 -14.63
CA PRO A 466 -2.43 2.18 -13.62
C PRO A 466 -2.08 0.73 -13.96
N LEU A 467 -0.88 0.31 -13.55
CA LEU A 467 -0.38 -1.05 -13.70
C LEU A 467 -0.81 -1.97 -12.55
N SER A 468 -1.78 -1.57 -11.74
CA SER A 468 -2.27 -2.32 -10.57
C SER A 468 -2.89 -3.67 -10.93
N PHE A 469 -3.33 -3.82 -12.18
CA PHE A 469 -3.80 -5.07 -12.76
C PHE A 469 -2.74 -5.79 -13.63
N GLY A 470 -1.49 -5.34 -13.57
CA GLY A 470 -0.41 -5.79 -14.44
C GLY A 470 -0.60 -5.38 -15.90
N ALA A 471 0.11 -6.08 -16.79
CA ALA A 471 0.00 -5.94 -18.24
C ALA A 471 0.41 -7.25 -18.94
N GLY A 472 0.24 -7.30 -20.26
CA GLY A 472 0.67 -8.43 -21.07
C GLY A 472 -0.11 -9.72 -20.81
N ALA A 473 0.57 -10.86 -20.90
CA ALA A 473 -0.05 -12.18 -20.78
C ALA A 473 -0.78 -12.36 -19.43
N HIS A 474 -0.19 -11.84 -18.35
CA HIS A 474 -0.73 -11.96 -16.99
C HIS A 474 -1.63 -10.78 -16.58
N PHE A 475 -2.15 -9.97 -17.52
CA PHE A 475 -3.13 -8.93 -17.19
C PHE A 475 -4.31 -9.53 -16.41
N CYS A 476 -4.71 -8.91 -15.30
CA CYS A 476 -5.66 -9.47 -14.35
C CYS A 476 -6.99 -9.86 -15.02
N LEU A 477 -7.42 -11.11 -14.86
CA LEU A 477 -8.71 -11.60 -15.37
C LEU A 477 -9.90 -10.93 -14.65
N GLY A 478 -9.78 -10.73 -13.34
CA GLY A 478 -10.81 -10.13 -12.48
C GLY A 478 -10.88 -8.60 -12.55
N ASN A 479 -10.11 -7.94 -13.41
CA ASN A 479 -10.01 -6.47 -13.42
C ASN A 479 -11.37 -5.75 -13.61
N GLY A 480 -12.27 -6.32 -14.42
CA GLY A 480 -13.61 -5.75 -14.63
C GLY A 480 -14.51 -5.96 -13.41
N LEU A 481 -14.36 -7.09 -12.73
CA LEU A 481 -15.14 -7.44 -11.55
C LEU A 481 -14.76 -6.56 -10.35
N ALA A 482 -13.46 -6.41 -10.07
CA ALA A 482 -12.96 -5.54 -8.99
C ALA A 482 -13.41 -4.08 -9.16
N ARG A 483 -13.41 -3.58 -10.42
CA ARG A 483 -13.93 -2.24 -10.74
C ARG A 483 -15.44 -2.13 -10.49
N LEU A 484 -16.20 -3.13 -10.92
CA LEU A 484 -17.64 -3.16 -10.74
C LEU A 484 -18.01 -3.18 -9.24
N GLU A 485 -17.33 -4.00 -8.44
CA GLU A 485 -17.52 -4.06 -6.99
C GLU A 485 -17.30 -2.69 -6.34
N ALA A 486 -16.16 -2.04 -6.62
CA ALA A 486 -15.88 -0.70 -6.10
C ALA A 486 -16.88 0.37 -6.60
N ALA A 487 -17.26 0.30 -7.87
CA ALA A 487 -18.20 1.24 -8.49
C ALA A 487 -19.62 1.12 -7.92
N VAL A 488 -20.02 -0.06 -7.44
CA VAL A 488 -21.29 -0.25 -6.73
C VAL A 488 -21.16 0.11 -5.25
N ALA A 489 -20.08 -0.31 -4.59
CA ALA A 489 -19.90 -0.17 -3.16
C ALA A 489 -19.80 1.28 -2.69
N PHE A 490 -18.91 2.08 -3.29
CA PHE A 490 -18.63 3.44 -2.80
C PHE A 490 -19.84 4.38 -2.89
N PRO A 491 -20.58 4.49 -4.01
CA PRO A 491 -21.73 5.37 -4.08
C PRO A 491 -22.82 5.01 -3.06
N ARG A 492 -23.11 3.71 -2.88
CA ARG A 492 -24.11 3.24 -1.92
C ARG A 492 -23.67 3.49 -0.47
N LEU A 493 -22.41 3.22 -0.14
CA LEU A 493 -21.82 3.50 1.17
C LEU A 493 -21.92 4.99 1.51
N LEU A 494 -21.51 5.86 0.59
CA LEU A 494 -21.53 7.31 0.80
C LEU A 494 -22.96 7.87 0.87
N ALA A 495 -23.88 7.34 0.06
CA ALA A 495 -25.29 7.73 0.11
C ALA A 495 -25.95 7.32 1.43
N ARG A 496 -25.64 6.11 1.95
CA ARG A 496 -26.19 5.60 3.20
C ARG A 496 -25.62 6.30 4.43
N PHE A 497 -24.33 6.65 4.39
CA PHE A 497 -23.61 7.25 5.53
C PHE A 497 -22.92 8.57 5.12
N PRO A 498 -23.68 9.66 4.88
CA PRO A 498 -23.13 10.93 4.41
C PRO A 498 -22.18 11.60 5.42
N ALA A 499 -22.32 11.28 6.71
CA ALA A 499 -21.52 11.78 7.82
C ALA A 499 -20.55 10.71 8.39
N LEU A 500 -20.13 9.75 7.56
CA LEU A 500 -19.10 8.77 7.91
C LEU A 500 -17.77 9.46 8.23
N THR A 501 -17.13 9.14 9.35
CA THR A 501 -15.81 9.67 9.73
C THR A 501 -14.89 8.59 10.29
N THR A 502 -13.62 8.93 10.49
CA THR A 502 -12.71 8.11 11.32
C THR A 502 -13.26 7.96 12.74
N ALA A 503 -12.94 6.83 13.38
CA ALA A 503 -13.29 6.61 14.78
C ALA A 503 -12.39 7.45 15.72
N PRO A 504 -12.95 8.25 16.64
CA PRO A 504 -12.14 9.06 17.56
C PRO A 504 -11.22 8.20 18.43
N GLY A 505 -9.93 8.52 18.46
CA GLY A 505 -8.94 7.84 19.32
C GLY A 505 -8.56 6.43 18.86
N GLN A 506 -9.02 5.98 17.70
CA GLN A 506 -8.61 4.73 17.07
C GLN A 506 -8.01 5.02 15.71
N HIS A 507 -6.87 4.40 15.43
CA HIS A 507 -6.12 4.64 14.20
C HIS A 507 -6.28 3.45 13.24
N PRO A 508 -6.37 3.68 11.93
CA PRO A 508 -6.26 2.62 10.93
C PRO A 508 -4.93 1.88 11.10
N VAL A 509 -4.95 0.55 10.94
CA VAL A 509 -3.74 -0.29 11.02
C VAL A 509 -3.51 -0.92 9.65
N ARG A 510 -2.34 -0.66 9.05
CA ARG A 510 -1.91 -1.32 7.81
C ARG A 510 -1.48 -2.75 8.09
N ARG A 511 -1.66 -3.62 7.10
CA ARG A 511 -1.06 -4.97 7.13
C ARG A 511 0.45 -4.84 6.99
N ASP A 512 1.21 -5.61 7.77
CA ASP A 512 2.66 -5.74 7.61
C ASP A 512 2.97 -6.67 6.42
N ARG A 513 2.72 -6.16 5.21
CA ARG A 513 2.86 -6.86 3.93
C ARG A 513 3.37 -5.88 2.89
N LEU A 514 4.37 -6.27 2.10
CA LEU A 514 4.88 -5.44 1.01
C LEU A 514 4.09 -5.67 -0.27
N VAL A 515 3.87 -6.95 -0.64
CA VAL A 515 3.34 -7.30 -1.96
C VAL A 515 1.87 -6.90 -2.10
N LEU A 516 1.07 -7.19 -1.08
CA LEU A 516 -0.35 -6.84 -1.03
C LEU A 516 -0.58 -5.77 0.04
N ARG A 517 -0.81 -4.53 -0.41
CA ARG A 517 -0.95 -3.36 0.48
C ARG A 517 -2.40 -3.07 0.77
N GLY A 518 -2.75 -3.07 2.05
CA GLY A 518 -4.08 -2.73 2.54
C GLY A 518 -4.14 -2.56 4.05
N TYR A 519 -5.36 -2.41 4.57
CA TYR A 519 -5.61 -2.25 6.00
C TYR A 519 -5.95 -3.59 6.65
N GLN A 520 -5.38 -3.83 7.83
CA GLN A 520 -5.82 -4.89 8.74
C GLN A 520 -7.12 -4.46 9.43
N SER A 521 -7.17 -3.22 9.90
CA SER A 521 -8.34 -2.60 10.52
C SER A 521 -8.51 -1.17 10.01
N LEU A 522 -9.76 -0.77 9.79
CA LEU A 522 -10.11 0.60 9.45
C LEU A 522 -11.29 1.04 10.33
N PRO A 523 -11.00 1.50 11.56
CA PRO A 523 -12.03 1.90 12.52
C PRO A 523 -12.75 3.17 12.06
N ILE A 524 -14.06 3.07 11.89
CA ILE A 524 -14.92 4.16 11.43
C ILE A 524 -16.06 4.41 12.42
N ARG A 525 -16.57 5.64 12.37
CA ARG A 525 -17.75 6.06 13.11
C ARG A 525 -18.82 6.50 12.13
N ILE A 526 -20.00 5.92 12.31
CA ILE A 526 -21.22 6.32 11.60
C ILE A 526 -21.94 7.29 12.53
N ALA A 527 -22.28 8.49 12.04
CA ALA A 527 -23.09 9.41 12.81
C ALA A 527 -24.50 8.83 13.01
N ASP A 528 -25.06 8.98 14.21
CA ASP A 528 -26.44 8.59 14.51
C ASP A 528 -27.40 9.60 13.85
N ASP A 529 -27.55 9.55 12.53
CA ASP A 529 -28.63 10.27 11.84
C ASP A 529 -29.88 9.35 11.80
N TYR A 530 -30.49 9.18 12.98
CA TYR A 530 -31.88 8.71 13.10
C TYR A 530 -32.69 9.79 13.82
N GLY A 531 -33.10 10.78 13.03
CA GLY A 531 -34.20 11.70 13.34
C GLY A 531 -35.22 11.64 12.21
#